data_AF-A0A1V1P816-F1
#
_entry.id   AF-A0A1V1P816-F1
#
_cell.length_a   1.000
_cell.length_b   1.000
_cell.length_c   1.000
_cell.angle_alpha   90.00
_cell.angle_beta   90.00
_cell.angle_gamma   90.00
#
_symmetry.space_group_name_H-M   'P 1'
#
loop_
_entity.id
_entity.type
_entity.pdbx_description
1 polymer ?
#
loop_
_entity_poly.entity_id
_entity_poly.type
_entity_poly.pdbx_seq_one_letter_code
_entity_poly.pdbx_strand_id
1 'polypeptide(L)'
;MVQGFLLAYLNVSDYYITQSESEMNKGYSDIYMEPFIAKYPDLKYAYLIELKYITRNDYSEAIQKQQIKDAKKQLDQYEKSDRVKNTLAHTQLKKIVLVYKGWELTYCEEYP
;
A
#
# COMPACT_ATOMS: atom_id res chain seq x y z
N MET A 1 -8.81 -9.30 7.65
CA MET A 1 -7.88 -9.94 8.62
C MET A 1 -6.43 -9.63 8.27
N VAL A 2 -5.96 -9.96 7.06
CA VAL A 2 -4.55 -9.75 6.64
C VAL A 2 -4.11 -8.28 6.72
N GLN A 3 -4.90 -7.32 6.24
CA GLN A 3 -4.58 -5.88 6.32
C GLN A 3 -4.31 -5.41 7.76
N GLY A 4 -5.13 -5.82 8.73
CA GLY A 4 -4.95 -5.44 10.14
C GLY A 4 -3.67 -6.03 10.76
N PHE A 5 -3.33 -7.28 10.43
CA PHE A 5 -2.06 -7.88 10.85
C PHE A 5 -0.86 -7.17 10.23
N LEU A 6 -0.93 -6.86 8.93
CA LEU A 6 0.13 -6.13 8.25
C LEU A 6 0.30 -4.73 8.84
N LEU A 7 -0.80 -4.02 9.09
CA LEU A 7 -0.78 -2.71 9.75
C LEU A 7 -0.14 -2.78 11.14
N ALA A 8 -0.51 -3.77 11.95
CA ALA A 8 0.08 -3.97 13.27
C ALA A 8 1.59 -4.25 13.18
N TYR A 9 2.00 -5.10 12.23
CA TYR A 9 3.40 -5.44 12.02
C TYR A 9 4.23 -4.24 11.54
N LEU A 10 3.73 -3.47 10.57
CA LEU A 10 4.44 -2.29 10.03
C LEU A 10 4.60 -1.19 11.09
N ASN A 11 3.66 -1.08 12.04
CA ASN A 11 3.75 -0.15 13.17
C ASN A 11 4.69 -0.61 14.30
N VAL A 12 5.29 -1.81 14.24
CA VAL A 12 6.30 -2.24 15.23
C VAL A 12 7.55 -1.37 15.16
N SER A 13 7.88 -0.89 13.95
CA SER A 13 9.01 0.00 13.73
C SER A 13 8.54 1.44 13.56
N ASP A 14 9.31 2.38 14.09
CA ASP A 14 8.96 3.80 14.09
C ASP A 14 9.61 4.60 12.95
N TYR A 15 10.21 3.94 11.96
CA TYR A 15 10.73 4.61 10.74
C TYR A 15 9.63 5.30 9.95
N TYR A 16 8.40 4.81 10.09
CA TYR A 16 7.24 5.24 9.33
C TYR A 16 6.07 5.56 10.25
N ILE A 17 5.28 6.56 9.86
CA ILE A 17 3.95 6.80 10.40
C ILE A 17 2.99 6.06 9.48
N THR A 18 2.51 4.89 9.90
CA THR A 18 1.67 4.03 9.04
C THR A 18 0.21 4.42 9.16
N GLN A 19 -0.50 4.52 8.03
CA GLN A 19 -1.85 5.10 7.98
C GLN A 19 -2.83 4.25 7.16
N SER A 20 -4.05 4.17 7.68
CA SER A 20 -5.27 3.49 7.19
C SER A 20 -6.16 4.19 6.17
N GLU A 21 -6.70 3.53 5.13
CA GLU A 21 -7.91 4.05 4.46
C GLU A 21 -9.13 4.11 5.40
N SER A 22 -9.28 3.16 6.35
CA SER A 22 -10.42 3.13 7.30
C SER A 22 -10.48 4.35 8.22
N GLU A 23 -9.40 5.13 8.32
CA GLU A 23 -9.34 6.37 9.09
C GLU A 23 -9.74 7.60 8.24
N MET A 24 -9.92 7.41 6.93
CA MET A 24 -10.00 8.47 5.92
C MET A 24 -11.12 8.17 4.92
N ASN A 25 -12.35 8.62 5.20
CA ASN A 25 -13.58 8.47 4.39
C ASN A 25 -13.52 8.97 2.91
N LYS A 26 -12.51 8.59 2.09
CA LYS A 26 -12.23 9.22 0.78
C LYS A 26 -11.72 8.30 -0.36
N GLY A 27 -11.72 6.97 -0.23
CA GLY A 27 -11.53 6.08 -1.41
C GLY A 27 -10.09 5.99 -1.93
N TYR A 28 -9.11 5.74 -1.05
CA TYR A 28 -7.67 5.74 -1.37
C TYR A 28 -7.00 4.38 -1.11
N SER A 29 -5.66 4.31 -1.21
CA SER A 29 -4.93 3.04 -1.02
C SER A 29 -5.04 2.51 0.41
N ASP A 30 -4.95 1.19 0.56
CA ASP A 30 -5.09 0.52 1.86
C ASP A 30 -4.10 1.01 2.94
N ILE A 31 -2.82 1.20 2.59
CA ILE A 31 -1.77 1.57 3.55
C ILE A 31 -0.82 2.61 2.94
N TYR A 32 -0.62 3.72 3.66
CA TYR A 32 0.50 4.64 3.44
C TYR A 32 1.53 4.50 4.56
N MET A 33 2.80 4.30 4.19
CA MET A 33 3.93 4.41 5.10
C MET A 33 4.60 5.76 4.89
N GLU A 34 4.15 6.75 5.66
CA GLU A 34 4.71 8.10 5.64
C GLU A 34 6.09 8.10 6.28
N PRO A 35 7.13 8.65 5.63
CA PRO A 35 8.49 8.60 6.16
C PRO A 35 8.66 9.54 7.36
N PHE A 36 9.16 9.03 8.50
CA PHE A 36 9.36 9.86 9.70
C PHE A 36 10.69 10.63 9.67
N ILE A 37 10.83 11.52 8.67
CA ILE A 37 12.09 12.23 8.35
C ILE A 37 12.62 13.09 9.51
N ALA A 38 11.74 13.63 10.36
CA ALA A 38 12.16 14.39 11.53
C ALA A 38 13.02 13.56 12.51
N LYS A 39 12.79 12.25 12.58
CA LYS A 39 13.58 11.32 13.39
C LYS A 39 14.66 10.61 12.57
N TYR A 40 14.37 10.30 11.31
CA TYR A 40 15.23 9.52 10.42
C TYR A 40 15.52 10.30 9.13
N PRO A 41 16.45 11.27 9.17
CA PRO A 41 16.71 12.17 8.04
C PRO A 41 17.36 11.50 6.83
N ASP A 42 17.94 10.31 6.98
CA ASP A 42 18.58 9.56 5.90
C ASP A 42 17.66 8.51 5.25
N LEU A 43 16.38 8.48 5.63
CA LEU A 43 15.42 7.50 5.13
C LEU A 43 15.14 7.73 3.64
N LYS A 44 15.31 6.70 2.80
CA LYS A 44 15.31 6.87 1.34
C LYS A 44 13.96 6.69 0.67
N TYR A 45 13.04 5.98 1.32
CA TYR A 45 11.83 5.49 0.66
C TYR A 45 10.60 5.76 1.51
N ALA A 46 9.49 6.02 0.83
CA ALA A 46 8.13 5.99 1.35
C ALA A 46 7.32 4.95 0.55
N TYR A 47 6.24 4.43 1.12
CA TYR A 47 5.49 3.33 0.49
C TYR A 47 4.00 3.57 0.42
N LEU A 48 3.41 3.34 -0.75
CA LEU A 48 1.98 3.07 -0.90
C LEU A 48 1.79 1.58 -1.13
N ILE A 49 0.89 0.96 -0.36
CA ILE A 49 0.61 -0.48 -0.45
C ILE A 49 -0.89 -0.67 -0.65
N GLU A 50 -1.24 -1.45 -1.67
CA GLU A 50 -2.62 -1.82 -2.00
C GLU A 50 -2.79 -3.33 -1.91
N LEU A 51 -3.85 -3.78 -1.23
CA LEU A 51 -4.16 -5.18 -1.01
C LEU A 51 -5.45 -5.56 -1.76
N LYS A 52 -5.35 -6.56 -2.64
CA LYS A 52 -6.52 -7.18 -3.27
C LYS A 52 -6.79 -8.56 -2.72
N TYR A 53 -8.06 -8.88 -2.51
CA TYR A 53 -8.50 -10.18 -2.02
C TYR A 53 -9.42 -10.83 -3.06
N ILE A 54 -9.07 -12.03 -3.47
CA ILE A 54 -9.88 -12.88 -4.35
C ILE A 54 -10.24 -14.12 -3.54
N THR A 55 -11.52 -14.49 -3.51
CA THR A 55 -11.92 -15.73 -2.85
C THR A 55 -11.36 -16.93 -3.62
N ARG A 56 -11.18 -18.08 -2.95
CA ARG A 56 -10.67 -19.28 -3.63
C ARG A 56 -11.58 -19.75 -4.77
N ASN A 57 -12.89 -19.54 -4.64
CA ASN A 57 -13.89 -19.95 -5.62
C ASN A 57 -13.95 -18.98 -6.81
N ASP A 58 -13.70 -17.70 -6.57
CA ASP A 58 -13.71 -16.67 -7.62
C ASP A 58 -12.36 -16.52 -8.33
N TYR A 59 -11.35 -17.30 -7.94
CA TYR A 59 -10.02 -17.15 -8.49
C TYR A 59 -9.93 -17.60 -9.95
N SER A 60 -9.39 -16.70 -10.78
CA SER A 60 -8.81 -17.03 -12.08
C SER A 60 -7.64 -16.09 -12.37
N GLU A 61 -6.74 -16.49 -13.27
CA GLU A 61 -5.64 -15.61 -13.70
C GLU A 61 -6.14 -14.29 -14.31
N ALA A 62 -7.29 -14.33 -15.00
CA ALA A 62 -7.91 -13.15 -15.58
C ALA A 62 -8.38 -12.18 -14.48
N ILE A 63 -9.02 -12.69 -13.43
CA ILE A 63 -9.45 -11.88 -12.28
C ILE A 63 -8.25 -11.32 -11.53
N GLN A 64 -7.19 -12.11 -11.30
CA GLN A 64 -5.95 -11.61 -10.70
C GLN A 64 -5.34 -10.48 -11.53
N LYS A 65 -5.24 -10.63 -12.86
CA LYS A 65 -4.72 -9.57 -13.75
C LYS A 65 -5.57 -8.30 -13.69
N GLN A 66 -6.89 -8.42 -13.57
CA GLN A 66 -7.78 -7.27 -13.42
C GLN A 66 -7.56 -6.55 -12.08
N GLN A 67 -7.50 -7.31 -10.98
CA GLN A 67 -7.21 -6.78 -9.64
C GLN A 67 -5.87 -6.04 -9.58
N ILE A 68 -4.83 -6.55 -10.24
CA ILE A 68 -3.52 -5.88 -10.33
C ILE A 68 -3.66 -4.53 -11.04
N LYS A 69 -4.39 -4.47 -12.16
CA LYS A 69 -4.61 -3.20 -12.89
C LYS A 69 -5.37 -2.18 -12.05
N ASP A 70 -6.41 -2.64 -11.35
CA ASP A 70 -7.22 -1.76 -10.49
C ASP A 70 -6.41 -1.25 -9.30
N ALA A 71 -5.58 -2.09 -8.69
CA ALA A 71 -4.66 -1.69 -7.63
C ALA A 71 -3.65 -0.62 -8.10
N LYS A 72 -3.02 -0.83 -9.25
CA LYS A 72 -2.09 0.17 -9.85
C LYS A 72 -2.79 1.50 -10.10
N LYS A 73 -4.02 1.48 -10.64
CA LYS A 73 -4.80 2.69 -10.86
C LYS A 73 -5.08 3.45 -9.56
N GLN A 74 -5.40 2.75 -8.48
CA GLN A 74 -5.66 3.35 -7.17
C GLN A 74 -4.38 3.96 -6.56
N LEU A 75 -3.27 3.24 -6.65
CA LEU A 75 -1.96 3.72 -6.19
C LEU A 75 -1.51 4.97 -6.98
N ASP A 76 -1.64 4.96 -8.31
CA ASP A 76 -1.31 6.12 -9.17
C ASP A 76 -2.22 7.33 -8.91
N GLN A 77 -3.47 7.10 -8.49
CA GLN A 77 -4.37 8.17 -8.07
C GLN A 77 -3.94 8.75 -6.72
N TYR A 78 -3.53 7.90 -5.79
CA TYR A 78 -3.19 8.34 -4.44
C TYR A 78 -1.82 9.00 -4.33
N GLU A 79 -0.86 8.59 -5.17
CA GLU A 79 0.40 9.30 -5.39
C GLU A 79 0.19 10.79 -5.68
N LYS A 80 -0.91 11.15 -6.36
CA LYS A 80 -1.24 12.53 -6.73
C LYS A 80 -1.88 13.34 -5.61
N SER A 81 -2.21 12.72 -4.47
CA SER A 81 -2.84 13.39 -3.34
C SER A 81 -1.91 14.43 -2.70
N ASP A 82 -2.48 15.52 -2.17
CA ASP A 82 -1.71 16.55 -1.48
C ASP A 82 -0.98 15.98 -0.27
N ARG A 83 -1.56 14.97 0.40
CA ARG A 83 -0.93 14.28 1.53
C ARG A 83 0.42 13.71 1.11
N VAL A 84 0.43 12.79 0.15
CA VAL A 84 1.67 12.13 -0.31
C VAL A 84 2.67 13.17 -0.76
N LYS A 85 2.26 14.17 -1.55
CA LYS A 85 3.15 15.24 -2.03
C LYS A 85 3.77 16.06 -0.90
N ASN A 86 3.01 16.37 0.14
CA ASN A 86 3.46 17.20 1.25
C ASN A 86 4.35 16.44 2.24
N THR A 87 4.22 15.12 2.33
CA THR A 87 4.93 14.30 3.32
C THR A 87 6.07 13.45 2.74
N LEU A 88 6.24 13.40 1.41
CA LEU A 88 7.29 12.62 0.75
C LEU A 88 8.72 13.10 1.07
N ALA A 89 8.88 14.40 1.32
CA ALA A 89 10.18 15.05 1.51
C ALA A 89 11.19 14.68 0.40
N HIS A 90 12.37 14.17 0.77
CA HIS A 90 13.41 13.73 -0.18
C HIS A 90 13.31 12.24 -0.55
N THR A 91 12.32 11.52 -0.01
CA THR A 91 12.21 10.08 -0.23
C THR A 91 11.68 9.77 -1.62
N GLN A 92 12.10 8.62 -2.16
CA GLN A 92 11.50 8.07 -3.37
C GLN A 92 10.25 7.27 -2.98
N LEU A 93 9.11 7.58 -3.61
CA LEU A 93 7.90 6.79 -3.42
C LEU A 93 8.03 5.42 -4.10
N LYS A 94 7.67 4.37 -3.38
CA LYS A 94 7.53 3.00 -3.87
C LYS A 94 6.07 2.57 -3.78
N LYS A 95 5.56 1.94 -4.84
CA LYS A 95 4.17 1.47 -4.92
C LYS A 95 4.16 -0.05 -4.95
N ILE A 96 3.41 -0.68 -4.05
CA ILE A 96 3.38 -2.12 -3.86
C ILE A 96 1.96 -2.63 -4.05
N VAL A 97 1.81 -3.66 -4.89
CA VAL A 97 0.55 -4.40 -5.05
C VAL A 97 0.70 -5.78 -4.42
N LEU A 98 -0.22 -6.12 -3.54
CA LEU A 98 -0.35 -7.46 -2.95
C LEU A 98 -1.70 -8.06 -3.36
N VAL A 99 -1.70 -9.27 -3.93
CA VAL A 99 -2.94 -9.99 -4.24
C VAL A 99 -2.98 -11.31 -3.48
N TYR A 100 -4.06 -11.49 -2.73
CA TYR A 100 -4.32 -12.68 -1.94
C TYR A 100 -5.43 -13.53 -2.56
N LYS A 101 -5.18 -14.83 -2.67
CA LYS A 101 -6.19 -15.87 -2.95
C LYS A 101 -6.60 -16.53 -1.64
N GLY A 102 -7.72 -16.10 -1.07
CA GLY A 102 -8.05 -16.39 0.32
C GLY A 102 -7.01 -15.78 1.26
N TRP A 103 -6.12 -16.61 1.83
CA TRP A 103 -5.01 -16.18 2.68
C TRP A 103 -3.63 -16.30 2.02
N GLU A 104 -3.55 -16.95 0.87
CA GLU A 104 -2.30 -17.17 0.14
C GLU A 104 -1.93 -15.93 -0.66
N LEU A 105 -0.73 -15.39 -0.48
CA LEU A 105 -0.21 -14.30 -1.30
C LEU A 105 0.23 -14.86 -2.67
N THR A 106 -0.58 -14.66 -3.70
CA THR A 106 -0.32 -15.18 -5.05
C THR A 106 0.38 -14.17 -5.96
N TYR A 107 0.46 -12.91 -5.55
CA TYR A 107 1.16 -11.87 -6.28
C TYR A 107 1.70 -10.78 -5.34
N CYS A 108 2.95 -10.40 -5.57
CA CYS A 108 3.61 -9.28 -4.93
C CYS A 108 4.48 -8.58 -5.96
N GLU A 109 4.28 -7.28 -6.17
CA GLU A 109 5.06 -6.49 -7.10
C GLU A 109 5.29 -5.08 -6.54
N GLU A 110 6.54 -4.63 -6.56
CA GLU A 110 6.87 -3.21 -6.54
C GLU A 110 6.86 -2.71 -7.99
N TYR A 111 6.12 -1.64 -8.28
CA TYR A 111 6.04 -1.08 -9.63
C TYR A 111 6.37 0.42 -9.64
N PRO A 112 6.87 0.94 -10.78
CA PRO A 112 7.29 2.33 -10.92
C PRO A 112 6.16 3.34 -10.83
#